data_AF-A0A1W9IFC2-F1
#
_entry.id   AF-A0A1W9IFC2-F1
#
_cell.length_a   1.000
_cell.length_b   1.000
_cell.length_c   1.000
_cell.angle_alpha   90.00
_cell.angle_beta   90.00
_cell.angle_gamma   90.00
#
_symmetry.space_group_name_H-M   'P 1'
#
loop_
_entity.id
_entity.type
_entity.pdbx_description
1 polymer ?
#
loop_
_entity_poly.entity_id
_entity_poly.type
_entity_poly.pdbx_seq_one_letter_code
_entity_poly.pdbx_strand_id
1 'polypeptide(L)'
;MPLSLPTFLLIAAVIEALFGVGFLLLPEAVLAPLGVKLNAAGVMMTRIFGAMLIAFALIFWWLRELPSSLASTAVFRAAAIYFAVSAVPLLLGITGGLANALGWGTFAIHVLLAAGFWHFGFRK
;
A
#
# COMPACT_ATOMS: atom_id res chain seq x y z
N MET A 1 -24.14 -3.49 3.23
CA MET A 1 -23.49 -4.67 3.83
C MET A 1 -22.04 -4.29 4.09
N PRO A 2 -21.47 -4.50 5.29
CA PRO A 2 -20.05 -4.24 5.50
C PRO A 2 -19.21 -5.11 4.55
N LEU A 3 -18.06 -4.58 4.12
CA LEU A 3 -17.12 -5.27 3.22
C LEU A 3 -16.63 -6.57 3.88
N SER A 4 -16.68 -7.70 3.18
CA SER A 4 -16.16 -8.97 3.71
C SER A 4 -14.62 -8.99 3.69
N LEU A 5 -14.01 -9.76 4.60
CA LEU A 5 -12.55 -9.91 4.65
C LEU A 5 -11.95 -10.40 3.31
N PRO A 6 -12.50 -11.42 2.62
CA PRO A 6 -11.95 -11.85 1.35
C PRO A 6 -12.02 -10.77 0.27
N THR A 7 -13.11 -10.00 0.21
CA THR A 7 -13.24 -8.89 -0.74
C THR A 7 -12.26 -7.76 -0.41
N PHE A 8 -12.07 -7.43 0.87
CA PHE A 8 -11.08 -6.44 1.29
C PHE A 8 -9.66 -6.85 0.89
N LEU A 9 -9.27 -8.10 1.18
CA LEU A 9 -7.94 -8.62 0.83
C LEU A 9 -7.71 -8.70 -0.68
N LEU A 10 -8.75 -9.02 -1.47
CA LEU A 10 -8.67 -8.95 -2.93
C LEU A 10 -8.40 -7.52 -3.42
N ILE A 11 -9.11 -6.53 -2.89
CA ILE A 11 -8.92 -5.11 -3.25
C ILE A 11 -7.49 -4.68 -2.89
N ALA A 12 -7.04 -4.97 -1.67
CA ALA A 12 -5.69 -4.67 -1.23
C ALA A 12 -4.64 -5.33 -2.14
N ALA A 13 -4.81 -6.62 -2.46
CA ALA A 13 -3.91 -7.34 -3.34
C ALA A 13 -3.80 -6.71 -4.74
N VAL A 14 -4.92 -6.29 -5.33
CA VAL A 14 -4.93 -5.64 -6.66
C VAL A 14 -4.24 -4.29 -6.62
N ILE A 15 -4.50 -3.47 -5.60
CA ILE A 15 -3.85 -2.16 -5.43
C ILE A 15 -2.33 -2.35 -5.33
N GLU A 16 -1.88 -3.21 -4.43
CA GLU A 16 -0.47 -3.51 -4.21
C GLU A 16 0.20 -4.09 -5.46
N ALA A 17 -0.50 -4.96 -6.21
CA ALA A 17 0.02 -5.52 -7.45
C ALA A 17 0.21 -4.45 -8.54
N LEU A 18 -0.79 -3.58 -8.74
CA LEU A 18 -0.74 -2.54 -9.77
C LEU A 18 0.38 -1.53 -9.49
N PHE A 19 0.45 -1.03 -8.25
CA PHE A 19 1.54 -0.14 -7.86
C PHE A 19 2.89 -0.85 -7.80
N GLY A 20 2.94 -2.09 -7.34
CA GLY A 20 4.16 -2.88 -7.26
C GLY A 20 4.79 -3.13 -8.63
N VAL A 21 4.00 -3.62 -9.59
CA VAL A 21 4.46 -3.81 -10.97
C VAL A 21 4.84 -2.47 -11.61
N GLY A 22 4.02 -1.45 -11.43
CA GLY A 22 4.28 -0.11 -11.95
C GLY A 22 5.61 0.48 -11.42
N PHE A 23 5.83 0.44 -10.11
CA PHE A 23 7.06 0.94 -9.49
C PHE A 23 8.29 0.11 -9.81
N LEU A 24 8.14 -1.20 -9.97
CA LEU A 24 9.25 -2.08 -10.34
C LEU A 24 9.72 -1.83 -11.78
N LEU A 25 8.78 -1.73 -12.72
CA LEU A 25 9.10 -1.65 -14.15
C LEU A 25 9.25 -0.20 -14.65
N LEU A 26 8.35 0.68 -14.23
CA LEU A 26 8.15 2.01 -14.79
C LEU A 26 8.03 3.11 -13.69
N PRO A 27 8.99 3.19 -12.74
CA PRO A 27 8.87 4.06 -11.55
C PRO A 27 8.64 5.53 -11.89
N GLU A 28 9.35 6.05 -12.89
CA GLU A 28 9.23 7.44 -13.31
C GLU A 28 7.87 7.72 -13.97
N ALA A 29 7.35 6.79 -14.76
CA ALA A 29 6.05 6.98 -15.42
C ALA A 29 4.89 6.95 -14.42
N VAL A 30 4.98 6.11 -13.38
CA VAL A 30 3.97 6.07 -12.31
C VAL A 30 4.00 7.33 -11.45
N LEU A 31 5.20 7.87 -11.19
CA LEU A 31 5.37 9.03 -10.31
C LEU A 31 5.28 10.40 -11.02
N ALA A 32 5.48 10.45 -12.34
CA ALA A 32 5.40 11.69 -13.12
C ALA A 32 4.05 12.43 -13.01
N PRO A 33 2.87 11.78 -13.04
CA PRO A 33 1.59 12.46 -12.84
C PRO A 33 1.49 13.15 -11.47
N LEU A 34 2.16 12.62 -10.44
CA LEU A 34 2.21 13.21 -9.11
C LEU A 34 3.15 14.44 -9.04
N GLY A 35 3.81 14.80 -10.14
CA GLY A 35 4.80 15.89 -10.20
C GLY A 35 6.17 15.51 -9.63
N VAL A 36 6.37 14.25 -9.25
CA VAL A 36 7.61 13.77 -8.63
C VAL A 36 8.65 13.47 -9.71
N LYS A 37 9.85 14.03 -9.55
CA LYS A 37 11.01 13.72 -10.37
C LYS A 37 12.00 12.89 -9.57
N LEU A 38 12.41 11.75 -10.12
CA LEU A 38 13.37 10.86 -9.48
C LEU A 38 14.79 11.14 -9.99
N ASN A 39 15.76 11.02 -9.09
CA ASN A 39 17.16 10.83 -9.47
C ASN A 39 17.46 9.32 -9.52
N ALA A 40 18.70 8.94 -9.86
CA ALA A 40 19.10 7.53 -9.97
C ALA A 40 18.86 6.72 -8.68
N ALA A 41 19.14 7.31 -7.51
CA ALA A 41 18.89 6.68 -6.22
C ALA A 41 17.38 6.51 -5.96
N GLY A 42 16.58 7.52 -6.31
CA GLY A 42 15.12 7.48 -6.23
C GLY A 42 14.54 6.37 -7.10
N VAL A 43 14.98 6.24 -8.36
CA VAL A 43 14.57 5.15 -9.26
C VAL A 43 14.87 3.78 -8.64
N MET A 44 16.08 3.58 -8.12
CA MET A 44 16.46 2.32 -7.48
C MET A 44 15.56 2.02 -6.27
N MET A 45 15.34 3.00 -5.38
CA MET A 45 14.52 2.81 -4.19
C MET A 45 13.04 2.60 -4.52
N THR A 46 12.49 3.28 -5.52
CA THR A 46 11.12 3.05 -5.99
C THR A 46 10.95 1.63 -6.54
N ARG A 47 11.95 1.09 -7.24
CA ARG A 47 11.91 -0.32 -7.71
C ARG A 47 11.93 -1.33 -6.57
N ILE A 48 12.78 -1.11 -5.57
CA ILE A 48 12.82 -1.96 -4.36
C ILE A 48 11.49 -1.88 -3.63
N PHE A 49 10.92 -0.68 -3.50
CA PHE A 49 9.59 -0.49 -2.95
C PHE A 49 8.53 -1.24 -3.74
N GLY A 50 8.57 -1.18 -5.09
CA GLY A 50 7.70 -1.96 -5.96
C GLY A 50 7.76 -3.47 -5.72
N ALA A 51 8.97 -4.03 -5.51
CA ALA A 51 9.14 -5.43 -5.16
C ALA A 51 8.48 -5.79 -3.81
N MET A 52 8.55 -4.89 -2.83
CA MET A 52 7.87 -5.07 -1.54
C MET A 52 6.34 -5.06 -1.70
N LEU A 53 5.77 -4.16 -2.52
CA LEU A 53 4.33 -4.14 -2.78
C LEU A 53 3.87 -5.42 -3.49
N ILE A 54 4.68 -5.98 -4.40
CA ILE A 54 4.39 -7.30 -5.01
C ILE A 54 4.33 -8.39 -3.94
N ALA A 55 5.24 -8.38 -2.96
CA ALA A 55 5.18 -9.33 -1.85
C ALA A 55 3.90 -9.19 -1.02
N PHE A 56 3.48 -7.95 -0.71
CA PHE A 56 2.19 -7.71 -0.04
C PHE A 56 0.99 -8.14 -0.89
N ALA A 57 1.02 -7.90 -2.19
CA ALA A 57 -0.02 -8.37 -3.10
C ALA A 57 -0.20 -9.89 -3.01
N LEU A 58 0.89 -10.65 -3.04
CA LEU A 58 0.86 -12.11 -2.92
C LEU A 58 0.36 -12.56 -1.54
N ILE A 59 0.83 -11.93 -0.46
CA ILE A 59 0.38 -12.23 0.90
C ILE A 59 -1.14 -12.01 1.04
N PHE A 60 -1.66 -10.87 0.56
CA PHE A 60 -3.08 -10.56 0.66
C PHE A 60 -3.92 -11.46 -0.27
N TRP A 61 -3.41 -11.77 -1.46
CA TRP A 61 -4.03 -12.70 -2.40
C TRP A 61 -4.20 -14.09 -1.80
N TRP A 62 -3.19 -14.63 -1.12
CA TRP A 62 -3.28 -15.94 -0.50
C TRP A 62 -4.09 -15.93 0.81
N LEU A 63 -3.95 -14.89 1.64
CA LEU A 63 -4.68 -14.81 2.91
C LEU A 63 -6.20 -14.79 2.76
N ARG A 64 -6.72 -14.32 1.63
CA ARG A 64 -8.17 -14.22 1.42
C ARG A 64 -8.89 -15.57 1.40
N GLU A 65 -8.17 -16.65 1.10
CA GLU A 65 -8.70 -18.02 1.00
C GLU A 65 -8.42 -18.83 2.28
N LEU A 66 -7.64 -18.27 3.20
CA LEU A 66 -7.25 -18.95 4.43
C LEU A 66 -8.24 -18.69 5.57
N PRO A 67 -8.49 -19.68 6.44
CA PRO A 67 -9.27 -19.47 7.64
C PRO A 67 -8.56 -18.50 8.59
N SER A 68 -9.35 -17.80 9.40
CA SER A 68 -8.80 -16.90 10.42
C SER A 68 -7.93 -17.66 11.42
N SER A 69 -6.72 -17.15 11.67
CA SER A 69 -5.72 -17.74 12.56
C SER A 69 -4.91 -16.65 13.27
N LEU A 70 -4.09 -17.06 14.25
CA LEU A 70 -3.13 -16.14 14.88
C LEU A 70 -2.11 -15.59 13.86
N ALA A 71 -1.70 -16.41 12.88
CA ALA A 71 -0.79 -15.99 11.82
C ALA A 71 -1.42 -14.91 10.92
N SER A 72 -2.65 -15.12 10.45
CA SER A 72 -3.35 -14.11 9.63
C SER A 72 -3.59 -12.82 10.41
N THR A 73 -3.94 -12.94 11.70
CA THR A 73 -4.10 -11.78 12.59
C THR A 73 -2.80 -10.98 12.73
N ALA A 74 -1.65 -11.65 12.87
CA ALA A 74 -0.36 -10.98 12.93
C ALA A 74 -0.05 -10.20 11.64
N VAL A 75 -0.37 -10.79 10.48
CA VAL A 75 -0.22 -10.10 9.18
C VAL A 75 -1.12 -8.87 9.11
N PHE A 76 -2.39 -8.96 9.52
CA PHE A 76 -3.30 -7.81 9.48
C PHE A 76 -2.80 -6.67 10.37
N ARG A 77 -2.29 -6.98 11.56
CA ARG A 77 -1.71 -5.96 12.45
C ARG A 77 -0.47 -5.33 11.84
N ALA A 78 0.44 -6.13 11.29
CA ALA A 78 1.65 -5.63 10.63
C ALA A 78 1.30 -4.72 9.44
N ALA A 79 0.35 -5.13 8.60
CA ALA A 79 -0.13 -4.34 7.47
C ALA A 79 -0.78 -3.03 7.93
N ALA A 80 -1.63 -3.05 8.97
CA ALA A 80 -2.24 -1.85 9.53
C ALA A 80 -1.18 -0.82 9.96
N ILE A 81 -0.14 -1.27 10.67
CA ILE A 81 0.96 -0.41 11.11
C ILE A 81 1.78 0.08 9.92
N TYR A 82 2.11 -0.79 8.95
CA TYR A 82 2.84 -0.40 7.75
C TYR A 82 2.14 0.74 7.00
N PHE A 83 0.84 0.60 6.72
CA PHE A 83 0.09 1.62 5.99
C PHE A 83 -0.08 2.91 6.82
N ALA A 84 -0.30 2.80 8.13
CA ALA A 84 -0.40 3.96 9.01
C ALA A 84 0.92 4.75 9.09
N VAL A 85 2.05 4.05 9.24
CA VAL A 85 3.38 4.68 9.31
C VAL A 85 3.75 5.28 7.95
N SER A 86 3.44 4.60 6.85
CA SER A 86 3.73 5.08 5.49
C SER A 86 2.90 6.31 5.10
N ALA A 87 1.75 6.55 5.75
CA ALA A 87 0.98 7.77 5.55
C ALA A 87 1.73 9.05 6.01
N VAL A 88 2.66 8.93 6.95
CA VAL A 88 3.47 10.06 7.47
C VAL A 88 4.40 10.65 6.40
N PRO A 89 5.33 9.88 5.77
CA PRO A 89 6.18 10.43 4.72
C PRO A 89 5.37 10.89 3.50
N LEU A 90 4.23 10.26 3.19
CA LEU A 90 3.32 10.75 2.14
C LEU A 90 2.78 12.14 2.47
N LEU A 91 2.28 12.33 3.70
CA LEU A 91 1.76 13.62 4.15
C LEU A 91 2.85 14.70 4.08
N LEU A 92 4.06 14.39 4.56
CA LEU A 92 5.21 15.31 4.52
C LEU A 92 5.63 15.64 3.08
N GLY A 93 5.62 14.66 2.18
CA GLY A 93 5.94 14.87 0.77
C GLY A 93 4.93 15.80 0.09
N ILE A 94 3.65 15.62 0.35
CA ILE A 94 2.58 16.45 -0.24
C ILE A 94 2.66 17.88 0.32
N THR A 95 2.73 18.04 1.65
CA THR A 95 2.75 19.38 2.29
C THR A 95 4.07 20.12 2.07
N GLY A 96 5.17 19.38 1.85
CA GLY A 96 6.48 19.92 1.48
C GLY A 96 6.64 20.25 -0.01
N GLY A 97 5.62 20.03 -0.84
CA GLY A 97 5.65 20.35 -2.28
C GLY A 97 6.41 19.35 -3.16
N LEU A 98 6.77 18.17 -2.64
CA LEU A 98 7.39 17.09 -3.43
C LEU A 98 6.40 16.49 -4.43
N ALA A 99 5.13 16.36 -4.03
CA ALA A 99 4.04 15.87 -4.86
C ALA A 99 2.94 16.92 -4.99
N ASN A 100 2.24 16.91 -6.13
CA ASN A 100 1.08 17.75 -6.37
C ASN A 100 -0.19 17.19 -5.68
N ALA A 101 -1.35 17.81 -5.95
CA ALA A 101 -2.63 17.43 -5.34
C ALA A 101 -3.04 15.97 -5.55
N LEU A 102 -2.58 15.30 -6.62
CA LEU A 102 -2.85 13.87 -6.85
C LEU A 102 -2.22 12.97 -5.78
N GLY A 103 -1.19 13.44 -5.07
CA GLY A 103 -0.58 12.72 -3.94
C GLY A 103 -1.56 12.41 -2.81
N TRP A 104 -2.61 13.23 -2.64
CA TRP A 104 -3.67 12.97 -1.67
C TRP A 104 -4.41 11.66 -1.95
N GLY A 105 -4.50 11.23 -3.21
CA GLY A 105 -5.05 9.93 -3.58
C GLY A 105 -4.24 8.78 -2.98
N THR A 106 -2.91 8.83 -3.12
CA THR A 106 -2.00 7.84 -2.53
C THR A 106 -2.06 7.84 -1.00
N PHE A 107 -2.13 9.03 -0.38
CA PHE A 107 -2.34 9.16 1.06
C PHE A 107 -3.67 8.53 1.52
N ALA A 108 -4.77 8.81 0.81
CA ALA A 108 -6.08 8.24 1.11
C ALA A 108 -6.08 6.71 1.01
N ILE A 109 -5.44 6.14 0.00
CA ILE A 109 -5.28 4.68 -0.14
C ILE A 109 -4.60 4.09 1.10
N HIS A 110 -3.49 4.70 1.56
CA HIS A 110 -2.77 4.22 2.75
C HIS A 110 -3.64 4.31 4.01
N VAL A 111 -4.35 5.42 4.21
CA VAL A 111 -5.25 5.58 5.37
C VAL A 111 -6.40 4.56 5.34
N LEU A 112 -7.01 4.33 4.17
CA LEU A 112 -8.11 3.38 4.01
C LEU A 112 -7.66 1.93 4.21
N LEU A 113 -6.50 1.56 3.67
CA LEU A 113 -5.92 0.23 3.89
C LEU A 113 -5.52 0.04 5.36
N ALA A 114 -4.90 1.05 5.99
CA ALA A 114 -4.61 1.02 7.42
C ALA A 114 -5.87 0.80 8.25
N ALA A 115 -6.95 1.53 7.97
CA ALA A 115 -8.22 1.40 8.66
C ALA A 115 -8.86 0.02 8.46
N GLY A 116 -8.84 -0.51 7.24
CA GLY A 116 -9.35 -1.84 6.91
C GLY A 116 -8.59 -2.96 7.63
N PHE A 117 -7.26 -2.95 7.54
CA PHE A 117 -6.41 -3.90 8.26
C PHE A 117 -6.53 -3.74 9.78
N TRP A 118 -6.71 -2.52 10.28
CA TRP A 118 -6.93 -2.28 11.70
C TRP A 118 -8.24 -2.91 12.18
N HIS A 119 -9.33 -2.73 11.41
CA HIS A 119 -10.62 -3.33 11.68
C HIS A 119 -10.49 -4.85 11.80
N PHE A 120 -9.89 -5.52 10.81
CA PHE A 120 -9.76 -6.99 10.82
C PHE A 120 -8.67 -7.53 11.78
N GLY A 121 -7.67 -6.72 12.15
CA GLY A 121 -6.53 -7.15 12.98
C GLY A 121 -6.67 -6.88 14.48
N PHE A 122 -7.47 -5.89 14.88
CA PHE A 122 -7.61 -5.46 16.28
C PHE A 122 -9.03 -5.50 16.81
N ARG A 123 -10.05 -5.35 15.96
CA ARG A 123 -11.45 -5.47 16.36
C ARG A 123 -11.88 -6.89 16.01
N LYS A 124 -12.16 -7.71 17.04
CA LYS A 124 -12.75 -9.03 16.86
C LYS A 124 -14.16 -8.89 16.30
#